data_AF-A0A2N7NN56-F1
#
_entry.id   AF-A0A2N7NN56-F1
#
_cell.length_a   1.000
_cell.length_b   1.000
_cell.length_c   1.000
_cell.angle_alpha   90.00
_cell.angle_beta   90.00
_cell.angle_gamma   90.00
#
_symmetry.space_group_name_H-M   'P 1'
#
loop_
_entity.id
_entity.type
_entity.pdbx_description
1 polymer ?
#
loop_
_entity_poly.entity_id
_entity_poly.type
_entity_poly.pdbx_seq_one_letter_code
_entity_poly.pdbx_strand_id
1 'polypeptide(L)'
;MEKVILNLKYQLQKAFLCSFGKHIDCNGANFCGACGYKVNPNAYHGFVATLYDGTKIQVNAINEMHARSLVIYESCDAIDRDTGEPLSRTKIHPENIKSIALKS
;
A
#
# COMPACT_ATOMS: atom_id res chain seq x y z
N MET A 1 21.01 9.31 21.60
CA MET A 1 21.68 10.25 20.67
C MET A 1 21.49 9.85 19.20
N GLU A 2 21.73 8.59 18.82
CA GLU A 2 21.61 8.14 17.41
C GLU A 2 20.24 8.41 16.76
N LYS A 3 19.13 8.15 17.46
CA LYS A 3 17.78 8.40 16.91
C LYS A 3 17.53 9.87 16.55
N VAL A 4 18.11 10.81 17.31
CA VAL A 4 17.98 12.25 17.06
C VAL A 4 18.76 12.65 15.81
N ILE A 5 19.97 12.11 15.66
CA ILE A 5 20.82 12.33 14.48
C ILE A 5 20.15 11.73 13.23
N LEU A 6 19.56 10.53 13.34
CA LEU A 6 18.84 9.89 12.24
C LEU A 6 17.63 10.72 11.80
N ASN A 7 16.85 11.23 12.77
CA ASN A 7 15.67 12.04 12.48
C ASN A 7 16.06 13.38 11.82
N LEU A 8 17.13 14.03 12.27
CA LEU A 8 17.62 15.26 11.65
C LEU A 8 18.09 15.05 10.20
N LYS A 9 18.78 13.93 9.92
CA LYS A 9 19.17 13.56 8.54
C LYS A 9 17.95 13.42 7.63
N TYR A 10 16.89 12.76 8.10
CA TYR A 10 15.64 12.62 7.34
C TYR A 10 14.98 13.96 7.04
N GLN A 11 14.91 14.87 8.02
CA GLN A 11 14.33 16.20 7.81
C GLN A 11 15.14 17.03 6.80
N LEU A 12 16.48 16.99 6.89
CA LEU A 12 17.34 17.68 5.93
C LEU A 12 17.24 17.09 4.52
N GLN A 13 17.20 15.75 4.40
CA GLN A 13 16.98 15.09 3.11
C GLN A 13 15.64 15.49 2.50
N LYS A 14 14.57 15.53 3.31
CA LYS A 14 13.24 15.95 2.86
C LYS A 14 13.25 17.42 2.38
N ALA A 15 13.82 18.32 3.17
CA ALA A 15 13.81 19.75 2.90
C ALA A 15 14.66 20.15 1.69
N PHE A 16 15.85 19.57 1.56
CA PHE A 16 16.81 19.95 0.51
C PHE A 16 16.77 18.98 -0.68
N LEU A 17 17.01 17.69 -0.48
CA LEU A 17 17.17 16.76 -1.60
C LEU A 17 15.84 16.47 -2.30
N CYS A 18 14.81 16.07 -1.52
CA CYS A 18 13.52 15.68 -2.10
C CYS A 18 12.80 16.86 -2.76
N SER A 19 12.91 18.08 -2.24
CA SER A 19 12.33 19.29 -2.85
C SER A 19 12.89 19.59 -4.24
N PHE A 20 14.14 19.19 -4.52
CA PHE A 20 14.76 19.28 -5.84
C PHE A 20 14.57 18.02 -6.70
N GLY A 21 13.65 17.12 -6.31
CA GLY A 21 13.38 15.87 -7.03
C GLY A 21 14.45 14.78 -6.88
N LYS A 22 15.45 14.99 -6.01
CA LYS A 22 16.48 13.99 -5.72
C LYS A 22 16.00 13.08 -4.61
N HIS A 23 15.45 11.95 -5.00
CA HIS A 23 14.97 10.92 -4.10
C HIS A 23 15.99 9.79 -4.00
N ILE A 24 16.35 9.41 -2.76
CA ILE A 24 17.27 8.30 -2.50
C ILE A 24 16.43 7.05 -2.26
N ASP A 25 16.72 5.98 -3.02
CA ASP A 25 16.26 4.64 -2.75
C ASP A 25 17.33 3.90 -1.94
N CYS A 26 17.03 3.58 -0.69
CA CYS A 26 17.92 2.71 0.07
C CYS A 26 17.63 1.27 -0.39
N ASN A 27 18.55 0.64 -1.12
CA ASN A 27 18.54 -0.80 -1.45
C ASN A 27 17.26 -1.28 -2.19
N GLY A 28 16.86 -0.62 -3.28
CA GLY A 28 15.71 -1.08 -4.09
C GLY A 28 14.35 -0.84 -3.43
N ALA A 29 14.26 0.14 -2.51
CA ALA A 29 13.01 0.55 -1.92
C ALA A 29 12.03 1.09 -2.97
N ASN A 30 10.74 0.78 -2.82
CA ASN A 30 9.70 1.29 -3.72
C ASN A 30 9.39 2.79 -3.50
N PHE A 31 9.66 3.30 -2.29
CA PHE A 31 9.38 4.66 -1.88
C PHE A 31 10.61 5.29 -1.21
N CYS A 32 10.76 6.60 -1.38
CA CYS A 32 11.77 7.36 -0.67
C CYS A 32 11.42 7.40 0.83
N GLY A 33 12.32 6.88 1.68
CA GLY A 33 12.08 6.83 3.13
C GLY A 33 11.88 8.19 3.79
N ALA A 34 12.32 9.29 3.16
CA ALA A 34 12.24 10.64 3.72
C ALA A 34 10.93 11.39 3.40
N CYS A 35 10.40 11.22 2.18
CA CYS A 35 9.24 11.98 1.72
C CYS A 35 8.08 11.10 1.23
N GLY A 36 8.26 9.77 1.16
CA GLY A 36 7.24 8.84 0.65
C GLY A 36 7.07 8.85 -0.86
N TYR A 37 7.88 9.62 -1.61
CA TYR A 37 7.80 9.67 -3.06
C TYR A 37 8.03 8.28 -3.67
N LYS A 38 7.18 7.90 -4.64
CA LYS A 38 7.31 6.62 -5.37
C LYS A 38 8.53 6.67 -6.29
N VAL A 39 9.64 6.10 -5.85
CA VAL A 39 10.89 6.05 -6.63
C VAL A 39 10.90 4.92 -7.65
N ASN A 40 10.23 3.80 -7.36
CA ASN A 40 10.04 2.72 -8.32
C ASN A 40 8.69 2.91 -9.05
N PRO A 41 8.67 3.25 -10.35
CA PRO A 41 7.43 3.42 -11.09
C PRO A 41 6.55 2.15 -11.08
N ASN A 42 7.18 0.97 -11.04
CA ASN A 42 6.57 -0.35 -11.03
C ASN A 42 6.39 -0.92 -9.61
N ALA A 43 6.35 -0.06 -8.59
CA ALA A 43 6.22 -0.50 -7.19
C ALA A 43 4.98 -1.35 -6.92
N TYR A 44 3.89 -1.11 -7.65
CA TYR A 44 2.61 -1.80 -7.45
C TYR A 44 2.40 -2.87 -8.51
N HIS A 45 1.91 -4.02 -8.07
CA HIS A 45 1.48 -5.14 -8.89
C HIS A 45 0.06 -5.54 -8.50
N GLY A 46 -0.68 -6.10 -9.45
CA GLY A 46 -1.98 -6.70 -9.19
C GLY A 46 -1.81 -8.04 -8.49
N PHE A 47 -2.61 -8.28 -7.46
CA PHE A 47 -2.71 -9.54 -6.73
C PHE A 47 -4.16 -10.00 -6.69
N VAL A 48 -4.35 -11.31 -6.56
CA VAL A 48 -5.64 -11.94 -6.32
C VAL A 48 -5.61 -12.61 -4.95
N ALA A 49 -6.42 -12.09 -4.02
CA ALA A 49 -6.67 -12.72 -2.74
C ALA A 49 -7.83 -13.71 -2.88
N THR A 50 -7.62 -14.95 -2.44
CA THR A 50 -8.65 -15.99 -2.38
C THR A 50 -9.04 -16.22 -0.94
N LEU A 51 -10.33 -16.13 -0.62
CA LEU A 51 -10.87 -16.38 0.70
C LEU A 51 -11.14 -17.87 0.94
N TYR A 52 -11.37 -18.28 2.18
CA TYR A 52 -11.71 -19.67 2.51
C TYR A 52 -13.04 -20.14 1.92
N ASP A 53 -13.99 -19.23 1.71
CA ASP A 53 -15.27 -19.52 1.03
C ASP A 53 -15.13 -19.65 -0.50
N GLY A 54 -13.93 -19.41 -1.06
CA GLY A 54 -13.63 -19.49 -2.49
C GLY A 54 -13.77 -18.15 -3.24
N THR A 55 -14.23 -17.08 -2.58
CA THR A 55 -14.30 -15.73 -3.16
C THR A 55 -12.93 -15.23 -3.58
N LYS A 56 -12.86 -14.55 -4.72
CA LYS A 56 -11.61 -13.97 -5.26
C LYS A 56 -11.71 -12.45 -5.37
N ILE A 57 -10.67 -11.78 -4.92
CA ILE A 57 -10.64 -10.32 -4.74
C ILE A 57 -9.36 -9.79 -5.37
N GLN A 58 -9.44 -8.68 -6.11
CA GLN A 58 -8.30 -8.12 -6.83
C GLN A 58 -7.78 -6.87 -6.11
N VAL A 59 -6.51 -6.89 -5.71
CA VAL A 59 -5.89 -5.76 -5.01
C VAL A 59 -4.57 -5.36 -5.65
N ASN A 60 -4.29 -4.06 -5.69
CA ASN A 60 -2.99 -3.56 -6.13
C ASN A 60 -2.11 -3.32 -4.90
N ALA A 61 -0.96 -3.99 -4.83
CA ALA A 61 -0.07 -3.93 -3.68
C ALA A 61 1.40 -4.00 -4.11
N ILE A 62 2.32 -3.78 -3.18
CA ILE A 62 3.76 -3.81 -3.47
C ILE A 62 4.40 -5.20 -3.23
N ASN A 63 3.68 -6.04 -2.50
CA ASN A 63 4.00 -7.44 -2.21
C ASN A 63 2.76 -8.12 -1.61
N GLU A 64 2.84 -9.42 -1.37
CA GLU A 64 1.75 -10.22 -0.80
C GLU A 64 1.33 -9.78 0.60
N MET A 65 2.29 -9.37 1.45
CA MET A 65 1.99 -8.89 2.81
C MET A 65 1.17 -7.60 2.79
N HIS A 66 1.55 -6.66 1.92
CA HIS A 66 0.80 -5.43 1.70
C HIS A 66 -0.59 -5.76 1.12
N ALA A 67 -0.67 -6.68 0.15
CA ALA A 67 -1.95 -7.13 -0.40
C ALA A 67 -2.88 -7.67 0.70
N ARG A 68 -2.35 -8.50 1.62
CA ARG A 68 -3.11 -9.05 2.75
C ARG A 68 -3.68 -7.98 3.68
N SER A 69 -2.93 -6.89 3.89
CA SER A 69 -3.38 -5.75 4.70
C SER A 69 -4.41 -4.86 4.01
N LEU A 70 -4.37 -4.77 2.68
CA LEU A 70 -5.28 -3.94 1.90
C LEU A 70 -6.65 -4.58 1.69
N VAL A 71 -6.73 -5.91 1.63
CA VAL A 71 -8.01 -6.66 1.52
C VAL A 71 -8.97 -6.36 2.69
N ILE A 72 -8.48 -5.72 3.76
CA ILE A 72 -9.30 -5.20 4.87
C ILE A 72 -10.19 -4.00 4.43
N TYR A 73 -9.88 -3.37 3.30
CA TYR A 73 -10.58 -2.21 2.77
C TYR A 73 -10.75 -2.36 1.26
N GLU A 74 -11.86 -2.92 0.79
CA GLU A 74 -12.23 -2.76 -0.61
C GLU A 74 -13.22 -1.63 -0.83
N SER A 75 -13.02 -1.01 -1.98
CA SER A 75 -13.33 0.33 -2.42
C SER A 75 -14.80 0.73 -2.37
N CYS A 76 -15.02 2.02 -2.09
CA CYS A 76 -16.30 2.72 -2.20
C CYS A 76 -16.72 2.94 -3.67
N ASP A 77 -16.61 1.95 -4.55
CA ASP A 77 -16.92 2.15 -5.97
C ASP A 77 -18.44 2.20 -6.24
N ALA A 78 -19.25 1.94 -5.23
CA ALA A 78 -20.68 2.19 -5.31
C ALA A 78 -21.20 2.75 -3.98
N ILE A 79 -21.95 3.84 -4.06
CA ILE A 79 -22.72 4.43 -2.97
C ILE A 79 -24.18 4.14 -3.28
N ASP A 80 -24.91 3.62 -2.32
CA ASP A 80 -26.36 3.47 -2.41
C ASP A 80 -26.99 4.85 -2.60
N ARG A 81 -27.70 5.05 -3.72
CA ARG A 81 -28.27 6.35 -4.09
C ARG A 81 -29.41 6.80 -3.18
N ASP A 82 -30.05 5.89 -2.46
CA ASP A 82 -31.20 6.19 -1.60
C ASP A 82 -30.76 6.42 -0.15
N THR A 83 -29.70 5.73 0.30
CA THR A 83 -29.22 5.84 1.69
C THR A 83 -27.94 6.66 1.87
N GLY A 84 -27.19 6.90 0.80
CA GLY A 84 -25.89 7.58 0.85
C GLY A 84 -24.78 6.75 1.51
N GLU A 85 -25.04 5.49 1.85
CA GLU A 85 -24.06 4.59 2.44
C GLU A 85 -23.22 3.88 1.37
N PRO A 86 -21.94 3.59 1.63
CA PRO A 86 -21.14 2.77 0.72
C PRO A 86 -21.76 1.36 0.59
N LEU A 87 -21.94 0.90 -0.66
CA LEU A 87 -22.50 -0.43 -0.99
C LEU A 87 -21.59 -1.58 -0.55
N SER A 88 -20.31 -1.32 -0.29
CA SER A 88 -19.34 -2.30 0.23
C SER A 88 -18.87 -1.91 1.63
N ARG A 89 -19.44 -2.58 2.64
CA ARG A 89 -18.96 -2.57 4.04
C ARG A 89 -18.19 -3.83 4.41
N THR A 90 -17.69 -4.58 3.43
CA THR A 90 -17.07 -5.88 3.70
C THR A 90 -15.62 -5.71 4.11
N LYS A 91 -15.41 -5.54 5.42
CA LYS A 91 -14.10 -5.65 6.04
C LYS A 91 -13.71 -7.12 6.10
N ILE A 92 -12.77 -7.55 5.26
CA ILE A 92 -12.28 -8.93 5.28
C ILE A 92 -11.10 -9.02 6.23
N HIS A 93 -11.26 -9.83 7.28
CA HIS A 93 -10.17 -10.10 8.20
C HIS A 93 -9.05 -10.88 7.49
N PRO A 94 -7.76 -10.57 7.70
CA PRO A 94 -6.65 -11.29 7.08
C PRO A 94 -6.67 -12.81 7.28
N GLU A 95 -7.27 -13.26 8.39
CA GLU A 95 -7.45 -14.69 8.71
C GLU A 95 -8.44 -15.39 7.79
N ASN A 96 -9.34 -14.65 7.13
CA ASN A 96 -10.26 -15.21 6.15
C ASN A 96 -9.61 -15.36 4.76
N ILE A 97 -8.37 -14.89 4.58
CA ILE A 97 -7.60 -15.00 3.34
C ILE A 97 -6.84 -16.31 3.34
N LYS A 98 -7.28 -17.24 2.48
CA LYS A 98 -6.65 -18.54 2.25
C LYS A 98 -5.32 -18.39 1.51
N SER A 99 -5.29 -17.58 0.45
CA SER A 99 -4.07 -17.37 -0.33
C SER A 99 -4.06 -16.03 -1.05
N ILE A 100 -2.86 -15.57 -1.41
CA ILE A 100 -2.62 -14.42 -2.27
C ILE A 100 -1.72 -14.90 -3.40
N ALA A 101 -2.06 -14.52 -4.63
CA ALA A 101 -1.26 -14.83 -5.80
C ALA A 101 -1.08 -13.59 -6.66
N LEU A 102 0.06 -13.49 -7.35
CA LEU A 102 0.28 -12.44 -8.33
C LEU A 102 -0.75 -12.60 -9.47
N LYS A 103 -1.38 -11.50 -9.87
CA LYS A 103 -2.31 -11.51 -11.00
C LYS A 103 -1.49 -11.79 -12.26
N SER A 104 -1.71 -12.96 -12.85
CA SER A 104 -1.06 -13.41 -14.10
C SER A 104 -1.58 -12.64 -15.30
#